data_AF-A0A6M3MFT1-F1
#
_entry.id   AF-A0A6M3MFT1-F1
#
_cell.length_a   1.000
_cell.length_b   1.000
_cell.length_c   1.000
_cell.angle_alpha   90.00
_cell.angle_beta   90.00
_cell.angle_gamma   90.00
#
_symmetry.space_group_name_H-M   'P 1'
#
loop_
_entity.id
_entity.type
_entity.pdbx_description
1 polymer ?
#
loop_
_entity_poly.entity_id
_entity_poly.type
_entity_poly.pdbx_seq_one_letter_code
_entity_poly.pdbx_strand_id
1 'polypeptide(L)'
;MAKDPAFLFFPEAFITGTMGMSSAEKGDYVILLCIQHQQGGLIPKPTFASMAGDSSFIRSKFIETEEGWFNVRLMEEIEKRQRTSTNMSENAKIRWAKYKEKKENATAMQLHSKCNATAMPSKDININKKLRSKLEIGNDKRGEFQERGESIRLAQLLFDCIKERKMDFKTPDLNQWAIIMNRMIRLDPRKPETVEAVIRWCQADDFWQDNILSPVKLREHFDQLELKMKKAEYMKLPKNTRSNIATYQQMAAEEG
;
A
#
# COMPACT_ATOMS: atom_id res chain seq x y z
N MET A 1 -10.52 -23.38 20.00
CA MET A 1 -10.81 -22.27 19.06
C MET A 1 -11.36 -22.89 17.80
N ALA A 2 -12.56 -22.48 17.36
CA ALA A 2 -13.18 -23.03 16.17
C ALA A 2 -12.24 -22.77 14.98
N LYS A 3 -11.81 -23.87 14.33
CA LYS A 3 -10.94 -23.82 13.15
C LYS A 3 -11.78 -23.26 12.02
N ASP A 4 -11.42 -22.11 11.47
CA ASP A 4 -12.06 -21.58 10.26
C ASP A 4 -11.67 -22.49 9.08
N PRO A 5 -12.58 -23.31 8.50
CA PRO A 5 -12.26 -24.12 7.36
C PRO A 5 -12.96 -23.51 6.15
N ALA A 6 -12.43 -22.41 5.62
CA ALA A 6 -12.87 -21.88 4.33
C ALA A 6 -11.75 -21.04 3.70
N PHE A 7 -10.98 -21.66 2.80
CA PHE A 7 -10.27 -20.90 1.79
C PHE A 7 -11.32 -20.13 0.96
N LEU A 8 -11.01 -18.90 0.53
CA LEU A 8 -11.97 -18.10 -0.23
C LEU A 8 -12.20 -18.79 -1.58
N PHE A 9 -13.41 -19.28 -1.81
CA PHE A 9 -13.79 -19.92 -3.07
C PHE A 9 -14.64 -18.95 -3.89
N PHE A 10 -14.21 -18.68 -5.12
CA PHE A 10 -14.91 -17.80 -6.04
C PHE A 10 -15.58 -18.66 -7.14
N PRO A 11 -16.91 -18.89 -7.08
CA PRO A 11 -17.58 -19.80 -8.00
C PRO A 11 -17.43 -19.39 -9.47
N GLU A 12 -17.50 -18.10 -9.76
CA GLU A 12 -17.37 -17.57 -11.12
C GLU A 12 -15.97 -17.82 -11.72
N ALA A 13 -14.92 -17.56 -10.93
CA ALA A 13 -13.54 -17.81 -11.35
C ALA A 13 -13.26 -19.30 -11.51
N PHE A 14 -13.87 -20.14 -10.66
CA PHE A 14 -13.77 -21.59 -10.76
C PHE A 14 -14.44 -22.12 -12.04
N ILE A 15 -15.67 -21.69 -12.31
CA ILE A 15 -16.42 -22.11 -13.51
C ILE A 15 -15.67 -21.68 -14.78
N THR A 16 -15.23 -20.42 -14.83
CA THR A 16 -14.49 -19.89 -15.99
C THR A 16 -13.14 -20.59 -16.16
N GLY A 17 -12.41 -20.80 -15.07
CA GLY A 17 -11.09 -21.42 -15.08
C GLY A 17 -11.10 -22.92 -15.41
N THR A 18 -12.25 -23.58 -15.26
CA THR A 18 -12.44 -25.02 -15.52
C THR A 18 -13.41 -25.30 -16.68
N MET A 19 -13.76 -24.30 -17.49
CA MET A 19 -14.78 -24.45 -18.54
C MET A 19 -14.45 -25.58 -19.54
N GLY A 20 -13.17 -25.79 -19.86
CA GLY A 20 -12.72 -26.86 -20.77
C GLY A 20 -12.46 -28.23 -20.12
N MET A 21 -12.71 -28.39 -18.83
CA MET A 21 -12.46 -29.63 -18.09
C MET A 21 -13.74 -30.47 -17.94
N SER A 22 -13.59 -31.79 -17.95
CA SER A 22 -14.65 -32.71 -17.57
C SER A 22 -14.98 -32.61 -16.07
N SER A 23 -16.14 -33.14 -15.66
CA SER A 23 -16.54 -33.16 -14.24
C SER A 23 -15.56 -33.94 -13.35
N ALA A 24 -14.94 -35.00 -13.89
CA ALA A 24 -13.91 -35.76 -13.18
C ALA A 24 -12.66 -34.91 -12.97
N GLU A 25 -12.14 -34.28 -14.03
CA GLU A 25 -10.97 -33.39 -13.95
C GLU A 25 -11.21 -32.17 -13.06
N LYS A 26 -12.43 -31.63 -13.05
CA LYS A 26 -12.84 -30.58 -12.09
C LYS A 26 -12.74 -31.07 -10.66
N GLY A 27 -13.16 -32.30 -10.40
CA GLY A 27 -13.02 -32.95 -9.10
C GLY A 27 -11.56 -33.06 -8.68
N ASP A 28 -10.71 -33.63 -9.55
CA ASP A 28 -9.28 -33.79 -9.30
C ASP A 28 -8.60 -32.43 -9.05
N TYR A 29 -8.93 -31.42 -9.86
CA TYR A 29 -8.40 -30.06 -9.71
C TYR A 29 -8.74 -29.45 -8.33
N VAL A 30 -10.00 -29.54 -7.89
CA VAL A 30 -10.41 -29.00 -6.58
C VAL A 30 -9.72 -29.76 -5.44
N ILE A 31 -9.60 -31.09 -5.55
CA ILE A 31 -8.93 -31.91 -4.54
C ILE A 31 -7.45 -31.52 -4.44
N LEU A 32 -6.76 -31.32 -5.56
CA LEU A 32 -5.37 -30.88 -5.59
C LEU A 32 -5.19 -29.51 -4.91
N LEU A 33 -6.10 -28.56 -5.11
CA LEU A 33 -6.09 -27.27 -4.40
C LEU A 33 -6.26 -27.45 -2.89
N CYS A 34 -7.16 -28.35 -2.47
CA CYS A 34 -7.36 -28.67 -1.05
C CYS A 34 -6.10 -29.29 -0.42
N ILE A 35 -5.43 -30.20 -1.12
CA ILE A 35 -4.17 -30.83 -0.68
C ILE A 35 -3.08 -29.75 -0.54
N GLN A 36 -2.89 -28.91 -1.55
CA GLN A 36 -1.92 -27.81 -1.52
C GLN A 36 -2.16 -26.89 -0.31
N HIS A 37 -3.42 -26.56 -0.03
CA HIS A 37 -3.78 -25.70 1.11
C HIS A 37 -3.48 -26.37 2.45
N GLN A 38 -3.77 -27.66 2.61
CA GLN A 38 -3.51 -28.39 3.85
C GLN A 38 -2.01 -28.61 4.12
N GLN A 39 -1.22 -28.80 3.06
CA GLN A 39 0.23 -29.04 3.13
C GLN A 39 1.06 -27.76 3.15
N GLY A 40 0.42 -26.58 3.21
CA GLY A 40 1.13 -25.31 3.38
C GLY A 40 1.76 -24.75 2.10
N GLY A 41 1.32 -25.20 0.92
CA GLY A 41 1.62 -24.53 -0.36
C GLY A 41 2.18 -25.43 -1.45
N LEU A 42 2.61 -26.65 -1.15
CA LEU A 42 3.19 -27.59 -2.11
C LEU A 42 2.44 -28.93 -2.11
N ILE A 43 2.37 -29.57 -3.28
CA ILE A 43 1.82 -30.91 -3.48
C ILE A 43 2.99 -31.86 -3.83
N PRO A 44 3.17 -32.98 -3.12
CA PRO A 44 4.17 -33.98 -3.48
C PRO A 44 3.99 -34.51 -4.90
N LYS A 45 5.10 -34.67 -5.62
CA LYS A 45 5.13 -35.21 -6.99
C LYS A 45 4.34 -36.52 -7.19
N PRO A 46 4.46 -37.57 -6.35
CA PRO A 46 3.69 -38.79 -6.55
C PRO A 46 2.18 -38.57 -6.39
N THR A 47 1.77 -37.73 -5.44
CA THR A 47 0.37 -37.38 -5.22
C THR A 47 -0.20 -36.60 -6.41
N PHE A 48 0.54 -35.63 -6.93
CA PHE A 48 0.14 -34.86 -8.11
C PHE A 48 0.02 -35.75 -9.34
N ALA A 49 1.00 -36.61 -9.60
CA ALA A 49 0.99 -37.52 -10.75
C ALA A 49 -0.19 -38.51 -10.71
N SER A 50 -0.52 -39.05 -9.52
CA SER A 50 -1.64 -39.99 -9.36
C SER A 50 -3.00 -39.34 -9.58
N MET A 51 -3.18 -38.06 -9.27
CA MET A 51 -4.48 -37.38 -9.39
C MET A 51 -4.63 -36.63 -10.71
N ALA A 52 -3.58 -35.94 -11.18
CA ALA A 52 -3.64 -35.20 -12.44
C ALA A 52 -3.59 -36.11 -13.68
N GLY A 53 -3.05 -37.33 -13.53
CA GLY A 53 -2.90 -38.29 -14.63
C GLY A 53 -2.23 -37.65 -15.86
N ASP A 54 -2.80 -37.88 -17.03
CA ASP A 54 -2.35 -37.28 -18.29
C ASP A 54 -3.14 -36.03 -18.71
N SER A 55 -3.95 -35.46 -17.80
CA SER A 55 -4.74 -34.27 -18.12
C SER A 55 -3.83 -33.05 -18.38
N SER A 56 -3.79 -32.63 -19.63
CA SER A 56 -3.07 -31.42 -20.07
C SER A 56 -3.62 -30.17 -19.37
N PHE A 57 -4.94 -30.09 -19.19
CA PHE A 57 -5.60 -28.95 -18.55
C PHE A 57 -5.19 -28.78 -17.10
N ILE A 58 -5.19 -29.85 -16.31
CA ILE A 58 -4.77 -29.79 -14.90
C ILE A 58 -3.30 -29.42 -14.82
N ARG A 59 -2.42 -30.09 -15.58
CA ARG A 59 -0.98 -29.82 -15.57
C ARG A 59 -0.64 -28.37 -15.92
N SER A 60 -1.37 -27.75 -16.85
CA SER A 60 -1.18 -26.33 -17.21
C SER A 60 -1.47 -25.33 -16.08
N LYS A 61 -2.22 -25.74 -15.05
CA LYS A 61 -2.61 -24.87 -13.92
C LYS A 61 -1.62 -24.94 -12.75
N PHE A 62 -0.64 -25.84 -12.79
CA PHE A 62 0.35 -26.01 -11.74
C PHE A 62 1.77 -25.85 -12.30
N ILE A 63 2.68 -25.38 -11.46
CA ILE A 63 4.10 -25.27 -11.79
C ILE A 63 4.84 -26.36 -11.01
N GLU A 64 5.74 -27.06 -11.69
CA GLU A 64 6.65 -28.01 -11.07
C GLU A 64 7.86 -27.30 -10.47
N THR A 65 8.25 -27.73 -9.28
CA THR A 65 9.49 -27.37 -8.60
C THR A 65 10.29 -28.62 -8.25
N GLU A 66 11.47 -28.43 -7.67
CA GLU A 66 12.28 -29.55 -7.17
C GLU A 66 11.52 -30.37 -6.12
N GLU A 67 10.79 -29.70 -5.23
CA GLU A 67 10.11 -30.33 -4.08
C GLU A 67 8.66 -30.77 -4.35
N GLY A 68 8.01 -30.27 -5.42
CA GLY A 68 6.62 -30.61 -5.67
C GLY A 68 5.95 -29.82 -6.79
N TRP A 69 4.62 -29.73 -6.71
CA TRP A 69 3.78 -28.96 -7.62
C TRP A 69 2.96 -27.95 -6.84
N PHE A 70 2.68 -26.79 -7.43
CA PHE A 70 1.82 -25.81 -6.79
C PHE A 70 1.07 -24.95 -7.79
N ASN A 71 -0.12 -24.51 -7.38
CA ASN A 71 -0.86 -23.47 -8.08
C ASN A 71 -0.39 -22.09 -7.57
N VAL A 72 0.10 -21.25 -8.50
CA VAL A 72 0.66 -19.92 -8.20
C VAL A 72 -0.35 -19.04 -7.46
N ARG A 73 -1.58 -18.95 -7.99
CA ARG A 73 -2.63 -18.10 -7.41
C ARG A 73 -2.99 -18.52 -5.99
N LEU A 74 -3.05 -19.82 -5.71
CA LEU A 74 -3.30 -20.32 -4.36
C LEU A 74 -2.11 -20.04 -3.42
N MET A 75 -0.88 -20.17 -3.90
CA MET A 75 0.32 -19.88 -3.10
C MET A 75 0.41 -18.41 -2.69
N GLU A 76 0.14 -17.49 -3.62
CA GLU A 76 0.08 -16.04 -3.35
C GLU A 76 -0.94 -15.70 -2.26
N GLU A 77 -2.14 -16.30 -2.33
CA GLU A 77 -3.19 -16.09 -1.33
C GLU A 77 -2.84 -16.69 0.04
N ILE A 78 -2.20 -17.87 0.08
CA ILE A 78 -1.68 -18.46 1.32
C ILE A 78 -0.63 -17.54 1.95
N GLU A 79 0.34 -17.04 1.18
CA GLU A 79 1.41 -16.17 1.67
C GLU A 79 0.85 -14.84 2.21
N LYS A 80 -0.10 -14.24 1.48
CA LYS A 80 -0.79 -13.00 1.90
C LYS A 80 -1.53 -13.18 3.22
N ARG A 81 -2.19 -14.31 3.43
CA ARG A 81 -2.85 -14.66 4.70
C ARG A 81 -1.85 -14.88 5.83
N GLN A 82 -0.78 -15.62 5.58
CA GLN A 82 0.30 -15.82 6.56
C GLN A 82 0.89 -14.48 6.99
N ARG A 83 1.22 -13.61 6.04
CA ARG A 83 1.75 -12.27 6.28
C ARG A 83 0.80 -11.41 7.11
N THR A 84 -0.49 -11.48 6.84
CA THR A 84 -1.50 -10.73 7.60
C THR A 84 -1.59 -11.26 9.03
N SER A 85 -1.62 -12.59 9.21
CA SER A 85 -1.65 -13.24 10.52
C SER A 85 -0.40 -12.94 11.35
N THR A 86 0.80 -13.04 10.77
CA THR A 86 2.05 -12.71 11.45
C THR A 86 2.11 -11.23 11.81
N ASN A 87 1.75 -10.32 10.90
CA ASN A 87 1.68 -8.90 11.20
C ASN A 87 0.67 -8.60 12.32
N MET A 88 -0.50 -9.25 12.34
CA MET A 88 -1.50 -9.09 13.41
C MET A 88 -0.96 -9.58 14.75
N SER A 89 -0.32 -10.75 14.78
CA SER A 89 0.31 -11.33 15.97
C SER A 89 1.47 -10.46 16.48
N GLU A 90 2.35 -9.99 15.61
CA GLU A 90 3.45 -9.09 15.95
C GLU A 90 2.94 -7.75 16.48
N ASN A 91 1.93 -7.18 15.84
CA ASN A 91 1.30 -5.94 16.30
C ASN A 91 0.61 -6.13 17.65
N ALA A 92 -0.03 -7.29 17.88
CA ALA A 92 -0.55 -7.64 19.19
C ALA A 92 0.59 -7.69 20.21
N LYS A 93 1.66 -8.46 19.96
CA LYS A 93 2.82 -8.55 20.87
C LYS A 93 3.40 -7.17 21.20
N ILE A 94 3.54 -6.28 20.21
CA ILE A 94 3.99 -4.89 20.40
C ILE A 94 3.03 -4.11 21.30
N ARG A 95 1.71 -4.24 21.10
CA ARG A 95 0.70 -3.59 21.96
C ARG A 95 0.77 -4.12 23.39
N TRP A 96 0.88 -5.44 23.56
CA TRP A 96 1.02 -6.08 24.87
C TRP A 96 2.33 -5.68 25.57
N ALA A 97 3.44 -5.59 24.85
CA ALA A 97 4.73 -5.12 25.38
C ALA A 97 4.64 -3.66 25.86
N LYS A 98 4.04 -2.77 25.08
CA LYS A 98 3.80 -1.37 25.47
C LYS A 98 2.88 -1.25 26.70
N TYR A 99 1.85 -2.08 26.78
CA TYR A 99 1.00 -2.13 27.96
C TYR A 99 1.78 -2.59 29.19
N LYS A 100 2.65 -3.60 29.05
CA LYS A 100 3.50 -4.11 30.12
C LYS A 100 4.51 -3.05 30.59
N GLU A 101 5.20 -2.40 29.68
CA GLU A 101 6.14 -1.29 29.96
C GLU A 101 5.43 -0.12 30.67
N LYS A 102 4.24 0.27 30.19
CA LYS A 102 3.43 1.31 30.83
C LYS A 102 2.93 0.87 32.21
N LYS A 103 2.65 -0.41 32.43
CA LYS A 103 2.28 -0.97 33.73
C LYS A 103 3.47 -1.02 34.68
N GLU A 104 4.67 -1.38 34.22
CA GLU A 104 5.90 -1.37 35.03
C GLU A 104 6.27 0.07 35.43
N ASN A 105 6.19 1.02 34.49
CA ASN A 105 6.41 2.45 34.77
C ASN A 105 5.30 3.08 35.64
N ALA A 106 4.06 2.61 35.53
CA ALA A 106 2.97 3.01 36.44
C ALA A 106 3.05 2.32 37.81
N THR A 107 3.66 1.13 37.92
CA THR A 107 3.90 0.47 39.21
C THR A 107 4.92 1.25 40.06
N ALA A 108 5.78 2.06 39.43
CA ALA A 108 6.65 3.02 40.11
C ALA A 108 5.91 4.30 40.58
N MET A 109 4.68 4.57 40.12
CA MET A 109 3.84 5.68 40.56
C MET A 109 2.47 5.18 41.04
N GLN A 110 2.40 4.94 42.35
CA GLN A 110 1.16 4.78 43.14
C GLN A 110 0.38 3.45 43.01
N LEU A 111 0.49 2.69 44.11
CA LEU A 111 -0.61 1.99 44.76
C LEU A 111 -1.91 2.82 44.75
N HIS A 112 -3.04 2.11 44.71
CA HIS A 112 -4.44 2.57 44.78
C HIS A 112 -5.13 2.85 43.44
N SER A 113 -5.81 1.85 42.87
CA SER A 113 -7.28 1.75 42.96
C SER A 113 -7.79 0.52 42.17
N LYS A 114 -8.85 -0.10 42.70
CA LYS A 114 -9.47 -1.35 42.22
C LYS A 114 -10.31 -1.14 40.95
N CYS A 115 -10.26 -2.16 40.07
CA CYS A 115 -11.22 -2.57 39.00
C CYS A 115 -11.63 -1.52 37.93
N ASN A 116 -11.81 -1.83 36.63
CA ASN A 116 -12.69 -2.82 36.01
C ASN A 116 -12.21 -3.23 34.61
N ALA A 117 -12.53 -4.47 34.21
CA ALA A 117 -12.45 -4.95 32.84
C ALA A 117 -13.72 -4.54 32.08
N THR A 118 -13.60 -3.74 31.01
CA THR A 118 -14.71 -3.54 30.06
C THR A 118 -14.22 -2.93 28.74
N ALA A 119 -14.62 -3.60 27.65
CA ALA A 119 -14.79 -3.11 26.27
C ALA A 119 -13.55 -2.64 25.47
N MET A 120 -13.22 -3.41 24.42
CA MET A 120 -12.55 -2.89 23.22
C MET A 120 -13.50 -1.95 22.45
N PRO A 121 -12.94 -0.92 21.79
CA PRO A 121 -13.39 -0.58 20.45
C PRO A 121 -12.24 -0.74 19.44
N SER A 122 -12.50 -1.53 18.41
CA SER A 122 -11.69 -1.57 17.18
C SER A 122 -11.95 -0.32 16.35
N LYS A 123 -11.02 0.63 16.37
CA LYS A 123 -10.88 1.67 15.34
C LYS A 123 -9.41 1.79 14.92
N ASP A 124 -9.21 1.61 13.62
CA ASP A 124 -8.07 2.02 12.78
C ASP A 124 -6.67 1.55 13.20
N ILE A 125 -6.27 0.40 12.64
CA ILE A 125 -4.90 -0.11 12.75
C ILE A 125 -4.01 0.60 11.72
N ASN A 126 -3.29 1.60 12.22
CA ASN A 126 -2.12 2.24 11.63
C ASN A 126 -1.12 1.21 11.02
N ILE A 127 -1.00 1.23 9.69
CA ILE A 127 -0.18 0.29 8.87
C ILE A 127 1.33 0.66 8.89
N ASN A 128 1.75 1.78 9.49
CA ASN A 128 3.04 2.39 9.18
C ASN A 128 4.18 2.09 10.18
N LYS A 129 4.27 0.87 10.72
CA LYS A 129 5.44 0.44 11.55
C LYS A 129 6.46 -0.42 10.80
N LYS A 130 6.15 -0.97 9.62
CA LYS A 130 7.02 -1.91 8.90
C LYS A 130 8.13 -1.28 8.02
N LEU A 131 8.18 0.05 7.88
CA LEU A 131 9.24 0.73 7.11
C LEU A 131 10.48 1.16 7.92
N ARG A 132 10.49 0.94 9.25
CA ARG A 132 11.58 1.43 10.11
C ARG A 132 12.85 0.56 10.15
N SER A 133 12.88 -0.64 9.59
CA SER A 133 14.01 -1.57 9.78
C SER A 133 14.83 -1.93 8.54
N LYS A 134 14.70 -1.21 7.42
CA LYS A 134 15.48 -1.49 6.19
C LYS A 134 16.29 -0.30 5.66
N LEU A 135 16.46 0.76 6.47
CA LEU A 135 17.17 1.98 6.08
C LEU A 135 18.40 2.24 6.95
N GLU A 136 19.34 1.31 6.96
CA GLU A 136 20.79 1.51 7.15
C GLU A 136 21.42 0.29 6.42
N ILE A 137 22.36 0.32 5.48
CA ILE A 137 23.51 1.19 5.18
C ILE A 137 23.82 1.02 3.67
N GLY A 138 23.97 2.12 2.94
CA GLY A 138 24.52 2.15 1.58
C GLY A 138 24.99 3.56 1.25
N ASN A 139 26.31 3.72 1.09
CA ASN A 139 27.03 5.00 1.00
C ASN A 139 26.50 5.97 -0.08
N ASP A 140 25.81 7.04 0.31
CA ASP A 140 25.98 8.39 -0.28
C ASP A 140 25.42 9.48 0.66
N LYS A 141 26.30 10.13 1.44
CA LYS A 141 25.90 11.03 2.54
C LYS A 141 25.62 12.47 2.13
N ARG A 142 25.77 12.87 0.86
CA ARG A 142 25.60 14.27 0.43
C ARG A 142 24.21 14.56 -0.16
N GLY A 143 23.63 13.63 -0.93
CA GLY A 143 22.27 13.77 -1.49
C GLY A 143 21.16 13.62 -0.44
N GLU A 144 21.30 12.64 0.48
CA GLU A 144 20.27 12.34 1.49
C GLU A 144 20.03 13.49 2.50
N PHE A 145 21.05 14.31 2.77
CA PHE A 145 20.91 15.45 3.69
C PHE A 145 20.10 16.59 3.08
N GLN A 146 20.32 16.87 1.79
CA GLN A 146 19.61 17.91 1.05
C GLN A 146 18.15 17.49 0.78
N GLU A 147 17.93 16.22 0.40
CA GLU A 147 16.60 15.65 0.21
C GLU A 147 15.77 15.59 1.51
N ARG A 148 16.41 15.31 2.65
CA ARG A 148 15.75 15.35 3.97
C ARG A 148 15.33 16.78 4.33
N GLY A 149 16.14 17.78 4.01
CA GLY A 149 15.81 19.20 4.19
C GLY A 149 14.58 19.62 3.38
N GLU A 150 14.56 19.29 2.09
CA GLU A 150 13.42 19.58 1.20
C GLU A 150 12.14 18.89 1.66
N SER A 151 12.23 17.64 2.09
CA SER A 151 11.07 16.87 2.55
C SER A 151 10.41 17.50 3.79
N ILE A 152 11.22 17.98 4.73
CA ILE A 152 10.74 18.68 5.94
C ILE A 152 10.15 20.04 5.55
N ARG A 153 10.81 20.78 4.65
CA ARG A 153 10.33 22.07 4.14
C ARG A 153 8.95 21.95 3.49
N LEU A 154 8.74 20.95 2.63
CA LEU A 154 7.46 20.69 1.97
C LEU A 154 6.35 20.28 2.95
N ALA A 155 6.70 19.47 3.96
CA ALA A 155 5.77 19.08 5.02
C ALA A 155 5.31 20.30 5.83
N GLN A 156 6.25 21.18 6.19
CA GLN A 156 5.95 22.42 6.89
C GLN A 156 5.07 23.34 6.03
N LEU A 157 5.42 23.52 4.75
CA LEU A 157 4.66 24.34 3.81
C LEU A 157 3.19 23.91 3.72
N LEU A 158 2.93 22.61 3.56
CA LEU A 158 1.55 22.11 3.50
C LEU A 158 0.80 22.38 4.81
N PHE A 159 1.47 22.23 5.95
CA PHE A 159 0.85 22.46 7.26
C PHE A 159 0.53 23.94 7.46
N ASP A 160 1.44 24.84 7.09
CA ASP A 160 1.25 26.28 7.21
C ASP A 160 0.07 26.75 6.36
N CYS A 161 -0.02 26.32 5.09
CA CYS A 161 -1.17 26.63 4.23
C CYS A 161 -2.50 26.16 4.82
N ILE A 162 -2.54 24.96 5.40
CA ILE A 162 -3.77 24.44 6.05
C ILE A 162 -4.11 25.27 7.30
N LYS A 163 -3.11 25.65 8.08
CA LYS A 163 -3.28 26.39 9.35
C LYS A 163 -3.71 27.83 9.15
N GLU A 164 -3.22 28.49 8.10
CA GLU A 164 -3.64 29.85 7.71
C GLU A 164 -5.16 29.92 7.49
N ARG A 165 -5.73 28.89 6.85
CA ARG A 165 -7.17 28.79 6.62
C ARG A 165 -7.92 28.26 7.83
N LYS A 166 -7.39 27.24 8.49
CA LYS A 166 -8.03 26.56 9.62
C LYS A 166 -7.14 26.62 10.86
N MET A 167 -7.31 27.70 11.64
CA MET A 167 -6.50 28.00 12.82
C MET A 167 -6.59 26.93 13.93
N ASP A 168 -7.72 26.20 14.02
CA ASP A 168 -7.97 25.12 14.97
C ASP A 168 -7.50 23.74 14.46
N PHE A 169 -6.80 23.68 13.33
CA PHE A 169 -6.33 22.41 12.78
C PHE A 169 -5.32 21.74 13.72
N LYS A 170 -5.58 20.47 14.06
CA LYS A 170 -4.72 19.68 14.93
C LYS A 170 -3.32 19.59 14.33
N THR A 171 -2.31 19.92 15.15
CA THR A 171 -0.90 19.77 14.78
C THR A 171 -0.58 18.31 14.43
N PRO A 172 -0.25 18.02 13.15
CA PRO A 172 0.15 16.70 12.74
C PRO A 172 1.61 16.42 13.13
N ASP A 173 2.02 15.16 13.07
CA ASP A 173 3.43 14.79 13.19
C ASP A 173 4.19 15.19 11.92
N LEU A 174 4.87 16.34 11.96
CA LEU A 174 5.65 16.88 10.84
C LEU A 174 6.75 15.92 10.37
N ASN A 175 7.30 15.07 11.25
CA ASN A 175 8.28 14.07 10.84
C ASN A 175 7.63 12.98 9.98
N GLN A 176 6.40 12.57 10.31
CA GLN A 176 5.65 11.64 9.46
C GLN A 176 5.30 12.26 8.12
N TRP A 177 4.95 13.54 8.11
CA TRP A 177 4.66 14.27 6.88
C TRP A 177 5.91 14.37 6.00
N ALA A 178 7.07 14.71 6.58
CA ALA A 178 8.34 14.75 5.88
C ALA A 178 8.72 13.38 5.30
N ILE A 179 8.45 12.27 6.00
CA ILE A 179 8.69 10.93 5.46
C ILE A 179 7.85 10.67 4.20
N ILE A 180 6.60 11.11 4.18
CA ILE A 180 5.73 10.93 3.01
C ILE A 180 6.22 11.81 1.85
N MET A 181 6.61 13.05 2.12
CA MET A 181 7.20 13.94 1.12
C MET A 181 8.51 13.38 0.54
N ASN A 182 9.35 12.79 1.39
CA ASN A 182 10.58 12.13 0.95
C ASN A 182 10.29 10.94 0.03
N ARG A 183 9.22 10.17 0.31
CA ARG A 183 8.78 9.09 -0.59
C ARG A 183 8.34 9.64 -1.94
N MET A 184 7.67 10.78 -1.99
CA MET A 184 7.28 11.40 -3.27
C MET A 184 8.49 11.81 -4.11
N ILE A 185 9.53 12.33 -3.46
CA ILE A 185 10.77 12.72 -4.13
C ILE A 185 11.53 11.48 -4.63
N ARG A 186 11.72 10.49 -3.75
CA ARG A 186 12.59 9.33 -4.03
C ARG A 186 11.93 8.21 -4.82
N LEU A 187 10.66 7.92 -4.56
CA LEU A 187 9.96 6.77 -5.16
C LEU A 187 9.06 7.17 -6.32
N ASP A 188 8.49 8.38 -6.31
CA ASP A 188 7.55 8.84 -7.33
C ASP A 188 8.20 9.77 -8.38
N PRO A 189 9.52 9.63 -8.58
CA PRO A 189 10.48 10.62 -9.10
C PRO A 189 10.00 12.08 -9.23
N ARG A 190 9.36 12.65 -8.20
CA ARG A 190 8.85 14.04 -8.27
C ARG A 190 9.92 15.02 -7.84
N LYS A 191 10.14 16.05 -8.66
CA LYS A 191 11.01 17.17 -8.31
C LYS A 191 10.42 17.97 -7.14
N PRO A 192 11.21 18.37 -6.13
CA PRO A 192 10.73 19.15 -4.98
C PRO A 192 10.00 20.43 -5.39
N GLU A 193 10.45 21.09 -6.45
CA GLU A 193 9.87 22.32 -6.98
C GLU A 193 8.46 22.08 -7.53
N THR A 194 8.25 20.96 -8.23
CA THR A 194 6.92 20.57 -8.73
C THR A 194 5.99 20.26 -7.57
N VAL A 195 6.47 19.57 -6.53
CA VAL A 195 5.67 19.26 -5.35
C VAL A 195 5.25 20.54 -4.63
N GLU A 196 6.16 21.50 -4.46
CA GLU A 196 5.85 22.81 -3.90
C GLU A 196 4.79 23.57 -4.72
N ALA A 197 4.94 23.62 -6.04
CA ALA A 197 3.98 24.28 -6.93
C ALA A 197 2.57 23.65 -6.80
N VAL A 198 2.50 22.32 -6.75
CA VAL A 198 1.23 21.59 -6.59
C VAL A 198 0.62 21.84 -5.21
N ILE A 199 1.41 21.91 -4.13
CA ILE A 199 0.92 22.25 -2.79
C ILE A 199 0.28 23.63 -2.79
N ARG A 200 0.98 24.64 -3.32
CA ARG A 200 0.46 26.02 -3.36
C ARG A 200 -0.80 26.11 -4.20
N TRP A 201 -0.83 25.43 -5.35
CA TRP A 201 -1.99 25.41 -6.23
C TRP A 201 -3.20 24.71 -5.58
N CYS A 202 -3.00 23.53 -4.98
CA CYS A 202 -4.12 22.77 -4.41
C CYS A 202 -4.71 23.42 -3.15
N GLN A 203 -3.90 24.16 -2.38
CA GLN A 203 -4.38 24.93 -1.23
C GLN A 203 -5.05 26.26 -1.62
N ALA A 204 -4.83 26.76 -2.84
CA ALA A 204 -5.52 27.93 -3.37
C ALA A 204 -6.81 27.60 -4.15
N ASP A 205 -6.98 26.33 -4.55
CA ASP A 205 -8.15 25.87 -5.29
C ASP A 205 -9.27 25.48 -4.33
N ASP A 206 -10.46 26.06 -4.51
CA ASP A 206 -11.60 25.88 -3.60
C ASP A 206 -12.04 24.43 -3.40
N PHE A 207 -11.91 23.61 -4.45
CA PHE A 207 -12.30 22.21 -4.40
C PHE A 207 -11.21 21.37 -3.74
N TRP A 208 -9.94 21.58 -4.09
CA TRP A 208 -8.86 20.72 -3.62
C TRP A 208 -8.39 21.05 -2.20
N GLN A 209 -8.50 22.30 -1.75
CA GLN A 209 -8.08 22.69 -0.40
C GLN A 209 -8.83 21.91 0.70
N ASP A 210 -10.09 21.56 0.48
CA ASP A 210 -10.90 20.78 1.42
C ASP A 210 -10.56 19.29 1.40
N ASN A 211 -10.09 18.80 0.26
CA ASN A 211 -9.76 17.38 0.07
C ASN A 211 -8.31 17.05 0.46
N ILE A 212 -7.39 18.01 0.34
CA ILE A 212 -5.96 17.80 0.60
C ILE A 212 -5.59 18.36 1.98
N LEU A 213 -5.89 17.58 3.02
CA LEU A 213 -5.57 17.90 4.42
C LEU A 213 -4.34 17.13 4.96
N SER A 214 -3.66 16.36 4.11
CA SER A 214 -2.46 15.61 4.49
C SER A 214 -1.57 15.28 3.29
N PRO A 215 -0.27 15.02 3.51
CA PRO A 215 0.64 14.56 2.46
C PRO A 215 0.24 13.21 1.84
N VAL A 216 -0.47 12.36 2.59
CA VAL A 216 -0.99 11.09 2.05
C VAL A 216 -2.01 11.37 0.94
N LYS A 217 -2.97 12.26 1.22
CA LYS A 217 -3.98 12.68 0.24
C LYS A 217 -3.36 13.43 -0.93
N LEU A 218 -2.37 14.28 -0.66
CA LEU A 218 -1.59 14.94 -1.71
C LEU A 218 -0.94 13.93 -2.65
N ARG A 219 -0.25 12.91 -2.10
CA ARG A 219 0.41 11.85 -2.87
C ARG A 219 -0.58 11.00 -3.67
N GLU A 220 -1.70 10.61 -3.06
CA GLU A 220 -2.76 9.82 -3.71
C GLU A 220 -3.32 10.51 -4.96
N HIS A 221 -3.49 11.84 -4.92
CA HIS A 221 -4.09 12.62 -6.01
C HIS A 221 -3.08 13.43 -6.82
N PHE A 222 -1.77 13.20 -6.65
CA PHE A 222 -0.73 14.10 -7.18
C PHE A 222 -0.82 14.28 -8.70
N ASP A 223 -0.98 13.19 -9.46
CA ASP A 223 -1.09 13.25 -10.92
C ASP A 223 -2.31 14.05 -11.39
N GLN A 224 -3.44 13.90 -10.71
CA GLN A 224 -4.66 14.64 -11.03
C GLN A 224 -4.49 16.13 -10.72
N LEU A 225 -3.84 16.45 -9.61
CA LEU A 225 -3.53 17.83 -9.23
C LEU A 225 -2.56 18.47 -10.23
N GLU A 226 -1.49 17.77 -10.61
CA GLU A 226 -0.50 18.26 -11.57
C GLU A 226 -1.13 18.54 -12.94
N LEU A 227 -1.97 17.63 -13.45
CA LEU A 227 -2.68 17.83 -14.72
C LEU A 227 -3.65 19.01 -14.67
N LYS A 228 -4.41 19.14 -13.58
CA LYS A 228 -5.34 20.27 -13.39
C LYS A 228 -4.61 21.60 -13.24
N MET A 229 -3.49 21.61 -12.53
CA MET A 229 -2.61 22.78 -12.38
C MET A 229 -2.08 23.23 -13.74
N LYS A 230 -1.46 22.33 -14.52
CA LYS A 230 -0.94 22.65 -15.86
C LYS A 230 -2.04 23.15 -16.80
N LYS A 231 -3.23 22.55 -16.74
CA LYS A 231 -4.39 23.02 -17.51
C LYS A 231 -4.79 24.43 -17.09
N ALA A 232 -4.88 24.70 -15.79
CA ALA A 232 -5.22 26.04 -15.28
C ALA A 232 -4.17 27.09 -15.68
N GLU A 233 -2.89 26.73 -15.65
CA GLU A 233 -1.78 27.59 -16.08
C GLU A 233 -1.82 27.88 -17.58
N TYR A 234 -2.04 26.86 -18.42
CA TYR A 234 -2.27 27.03 -19.86
C TYR A 234 -3.46 27.96 -20.13
N MET A 235 -4.53 27.85 -19.32
CA MET A 235 -5.71 28.70 -19.42
C MET A 235 -5.52 30.12 -18.88
N LYS A 236 -4.35 30.47 -18.31
CA LYS A 236 -3.99 31.85 -17.95
C LYS A 236 -3.16 32.55 -19.04
N LEU A 237 -2.57 31.82 -19.99
CA LEU A 237 -1.73 32.40 -21.05
C LEU A 237 -2.54 33.26 -22.05
N PRO A 238 -1.97 34.28 -22.71
CA PRO A 238 -2.64 35.02 -23.77
C PRO A 238 -3.08 34.09 -24.91
N LYS A 239 -4.20 34.38 -25.57
CA LYS A 239 -4.76 33.54 -26.66
C LYS A 239 -3.73 33.27 -27.78
N ASN A 240 -2.95 34.27 -28.15
CA ASN A 240 -1.89 34.17 -29.16
C ASN A 240 -0.80 33.15 -28.77
N THR A 241 -0.37 33.14 -27.50
CA THR A 241 0.62 32.21 -26.98
C THR A 241 0.11 30.76 -26.95
N ARG A 242 -1.17 30.56 -26.60
CA ARG A 242 -1.81 29.24 -26.62
C ARG A 242 -1.88 28.63 -28.01
N SER A 243 -2.21 29.46 -29.01
CA SER A 243 -2.26 29.07 -30.42
C SER A 243 -0.88 28.65 -30.92
N ASN A 244 0.16 29.44 -30.64
CA ASN A 244 1.53 29.11 -31.07
C ASN A 244 2.03 27.79 -30.45
N ILE A 245 1.78 27.57 -29.14
CA ILE A 245 2.16 26.31 -28.46
C ILE A 245 1.46 25.10 -29.08
N ALA A 246 0.18 25.22 -29.43
CA ALA A 246 -0.57 24.14 -30.07
C ALA A 246 0.00 23.81 -31.46
N THR A 247 0.38 24.84 -32.25
CA THR A 247 1.00 24.66 -33.56
C THR A 247 2.35 23.94 -33.45
N TYR A 248 3.23 24.32 -32.52
CA TYR A 248 4.53 23.65 -32.33
C TYR A 248 4.38 22.20 -31.86
N GLN A 249 3.40 21.90 -31.00
CA GLN A 249 3.12 20.52 -30.56
C GLN A 249 2.60 19.64 -31.70
N GLN A 250 1.84 20.22 -32.63
CA GLN A 250 1.32 19.51 -33.79
C GLN A 250 2.42 19.21 -34.82
N MET A 251 3.31 20.18 -35.10
CA MET A 251 4.47 19.98 -35.98
C MET A 251 5.44 18.91 -35.44
N ALA A 252 5.72 18.92 -34.14
CA ALA A 252 6.60 17.93 -33.51
C ALA A 252 6.03 16.49 -33.50
N ALA A 253 4.71 16.34 -33.59
CA ALA A 253 4.04 15.04 -33.68
C ALA A 253 4.00 14.48 -35.10
N GLU A 254 4.23 15.33 -36.11
CA GLU A 254 4.28 14.96 -37.53
C GLU A 254 5.71 14.60 -38.00
N GLU A 255 6.74 14.98 -37.23
CA GLU A 255 8.17 14.74 -37.53
C GLU A 255 8.76 13.47 -36.88
N GLY A 256 7.98 12.71 -36.09
CA GLY A 256 8.42 11.48 -35.40
C GLY A 256 7.63 10.25 -35.79
#